data_AF-A0A498MZE7-F1
#
_entry.id   AF-A0A498MZE7-F1
#
_cell.length_a   1.000
_cell.length_b   1.000
_cell.length_c   1.000
_cell.angle_alpha   90.00
_cell.angle_beta   90.00
_cell.angle_gamma   90.00
#
_symmetry.space_group_name_H-M   'P 1'
#
loop_
_entity.id
_entity.type
_entity.pdbx_description
1 polymer ?
#
loop_
_entity_poly.entity_id
_entity_poly.type
_entity_poly.pdbx_seq_one_letter_code
_entity_poly.pdbx_strand_id
1 'polypeptide(L)'
;MEPTSEMRQAMTMQLNERLNECARNLNDGKLLALLSGGDVVALELKYHWSCLTDLYHRERAHIKAEKQEKIQSSQEKEAFHLVFSELLTYVIEAKKTNSDGPSVFRLAELVNLYRERLKQFGTDLPDVNATRLKERLLAEIPGLVAYKKGRDILLAFEKDVGPVLSEASSDADAIILAKAAQILRRHMVNHKSKFEGNLYESSVHDSFPPALLQFVCMIEHGADIKSQLKFGATTNDLAMAQLLLYNCFAKCKEGAATQRHSRDRETPFPVYIGMSIYAKTRKRHLVEMLHDHGLSIPYNRVLDISAQLGDAVVNRYIEEGLVCPPKLRKGLFCTSAMDNIDHNPSSTTATSSFHGTSISIFQHTSSENQGEVREPILIKNSSVKKVPELPDSYTNVHPAFFTKKKPSPPKGNVTYASLPTLLLTNEYEWLQKVSLTQDVDDEVNITWSAHHAEKKRGLAFDVSITSLFPLLRDEAHSIATVRHTMNKVRDAIAHLNPGQVPVITADQPIYSIAKQVQWHWPDLYGEDKFVVMFGGLHIEMAAFRSLGTLLQSSGWTGALVEAVVASSGTADSFLSASSVTRTRHMHQVTACCLYMLRKEA
;
A
#
# COMPACT_ATOMS: atom_id res chain seq x y z
N MET A 1 36.43 -80.76 -42.45
CA MET A 1 35.96 -80.77 -41.05
C MET A 1 34.54 -80.26 -41.06
N GLU A 2 33.59 -81.18 -41.05
CA GLU A 2 32.18 -80.87 -40.79
C GLU A 2 32.07 -80.26 -39.39
N PRO A 3 31.46 -79.07 -39.21
CA PRO A 3 30.91 -78.75 -37.92
C PRO A 3 29.63 -79.58 -37.79
N THR A 4 29.60 -80.49 -36.81
CA THR A 4 28.38 -81.12 -36.32
C THR A 4 27.44 -80.03 -35.80
N SER A 5 26.70 -79.40 -36.71
CA SER A 5 25.67 -78.43 -36.42
C SER A 5 24.57 -79.16 -35.66
N GLU A 6 24.47 -78.93 -34.35
CA GLU A 6 23.37 -79.44 -33.51
C GLU A 6 22.02 -79.23 -34.21
N MET A 7 21.38 -80.34 -34.58
CA MET A 7 20.05 -80.29 -35.15
C MET A 7 19.05 -80.05 -34.03
N ARG A 8 18.25 -78.99 -34.16
CA ARG A 8 17.19 -78.65 -33.20
C ARG A 8 15.90 -79.30 -33.62
N GLN A 9 15.17 -79.86 -32.67
CA GLN A 9 13.84 -80.42 -32.92
C GLN A 9 12.80 -79.30 -32.94
N ALA A 10 11.88 -79.34 -33.90
CA ALA A 10 10.75 -78.43 -33.95
C ALA A 10 9.78 -78.77 -32.83
N MET A 11 9.54 -77.82 -31.93
CA MET A 11 8.75 -78.03 -30.71
C MET A 11 7.53 -77.11 -30.59
N THR A 12 7.29 -76.21 -31.57
CA THR A 12 6.21 -75.22 -31.50
C THR A 12 5.38 -75.15 -32.78
N MET A 13 4.07 -74.94 -32.61
CA MET A 13 3.15 -74.69 -33.73
C MET A 13 3.39 -73.35 -34.42
N GLN A 14 3.93 -72.34 -33.72
CA GLN A 14 4.36 -71.09 -34.36
C GLN A 14 5.47 -71.32 -35.40
N LEU A 15 6.41 -72.24 -35.14
CA LEU A 15 7.42 -72.59 -36.11
C LEU A 15 6.80 -73.34 -37.31
N ASN A 16 5.79 -74.19 -37.06
CA ASN A 16 5.02 -74.84 -38.12
C ASN A 16 4.39 -73.83 -39.09
N GLU A 17 3.69 -72.83 -38.54
CA GLU A 17 3.03 -71.78 -39.31
C GLU A 17 4.04 -70.97 -40.12
N ARG A 18 5.15 -70.55 -39.49
CA ARG A 18 6.16 -69.75 -40.17
C ARG A 18 6.88 -70.51 -41.27
N LEU A 19 7.17 -71.81 -41.07
CA LEU A 19 7.76 -72.66 -42.11
C LEU A 19 6.81 -72.83 -43.30
N ASN A 20 5.52 -73.05 -43.04
CA ASN A 20 4.50 -73.13 -44.09
C ASN A 20 4.36 -71.81 -44.87
N GLU A 21 4.38 -70.67 -44.17
CA GLU A 21 4.32 -69.35 -44.80
C GLU A 21 5.55 -69.09 -45.69
N CYS A 22 6.76 -69.35 -45.17
CA CYS A 22 7.98 -69.21 -45.96
C CYS A 22 8.00 -70.14 -47.18
N ALA A 23 7.55 -71.40 -47.01
CA ALA A 23 7.50 -72.37 -48.08
C ALA A 23 6.52 -71.97 -49.19
N ARG A 24 5.38 -71.35 -48.84
CA ARG A 24 4.43 -70.78 -49.81
C ARG A 24 4.98 -69.54 -50.49
N ASN A 25 5.53 -68.59 -49.73
CA ASN A 25 6.07 -67.34 -50.26
C ASN A 25 7.26 -67.57 -51.22
N LEU A 26 8.07 -68.60 -50.95
CA LEU A 26 9.19 -68.99 -51.81
C LEU A 26 8.84 -70.03 -52.87
N ASN A 27 7.60 -70.53 -52.87
CA ASN A 27 7.13 -71.65 -53.70
C ASN A 27 8.07 -72.88 -53.64
N ASP A 28 8.58 -73.19 -52.45
CA ASP A 28 9.55 -74.28 -52.23
C ASP A 28 8.82 -75.64 -52.17
N GLY A 29 8.66 -76.26 -53.33
CA GLY A 29 7.92 -77.51 -53.48
C GLY A 29 8.45 -78.68 -52.65
N LYS A 30 9.75 -78.71 -52.32
CA LYS A 30 10.34 -79.77 -51.49
C LYS A 30 9.97 -79.56 -50.02
N LEU A 31 10.06 -78.33 -49.53
CA LEU A 31 9.67 -78.00 -48.17
C LEU A 31 8.15 -78.14 -47.97
N LEU A 32 7.35 -77.73 -48.95
CA LEU A 32 5.89 -77.91 -48.93
C LEU A 32 5.47 -79.38 -48.88
N ALA A 33 6.12 -80.26 -49.66
CA ALA A 33 5.84 -81.69 -49.62
C ALA A 33 6.20 -82.31 -48.27
N LEU A 34 7.31 -81.88 -47.65
CA LEU A 34 7.72 -82.36 -46.33
C LEU A 34 6.76 -81.92 -45.22
N LEU A 35 6.21 -80.71 -45.34
CA LEU A 35 5.22 -80.14 -44.40
C LEU A 35 3.79 -80.66 -44.62
N SER A 36 3.49 -81.31 -45.74
CA SER A 36 2.17 -81.91 -46.00
C SER A 36 1.88 -83.19 -45.24
N GLY A 37 2.89 -83.82 -44.63
CA GLY A 37 2.77 -85.08 -43.89
C GLY A 37 2.18 -84.98 -42.47
N GLY A 38 1.95 -83.76 -41.98
CA GLY A 38 1.54 -83.48 -40.59
C GLY A 38 2.22 -82.21 -40.06
N ASP A 39 1.88 -81.76 -38.86
CA ASP A 39 2.60 -80.63 -38.26
C ASP A 39 4.04 -81.01 -37.88
N VAL A 40 4.95 -80.04 -37.91
CA VAL A 40 6.40 -80.27 -37.70
C VAL A 40 6.75 -80.82 -36.32
N VAL A 41 5.87 -80.70 -35.32
CA VAL A 41 6.08 -81.24 -33.97
C VAL A 41 5.73 -82.73 -33.96
N ALA A 42 4.59 -83.11 -34.53
CA ALA A 42 4.18 -84.51 -34.68
C ALA A 42 5.12 -85.31 -35.59
N LEU A 43 5.72 -84.67 -36.59
CA LEU A 43 6.73 -85.28 -37.47
C LEU A 43 8.13 -85.36 -36.85
N GLU A 44 8.30 -84.91 -35.61
CA GLU A 44 9.59 -84.80 -34.91
C GLU A 44 10.69 -84.14 -35.76
N LEU A 45 10.31 -83.13 -36.55
CA LEU A 45 11.18 -82.56 -37.56
C LEU A 45 12.40 -81.89 -36.92
N LYS A 46 13.59 -82.21 -37.43
CA LYS A 46 14.85 -81.62 -36.98
C LYS A 46 15.43 -80.69 -38.04
N TYR A 47 15.94 -79.53 -37.62
CA TYR A 47 16.47 -78.50 -38.51
C TYR A 47 17.77 -77.88 -37.97
N HIS A 48 18.61 -77.37 -38.86
CA HIS A 48 19.74 -76.53 -38.48
C HIS A 48 19.29 -75.08 -38.33
N TRP A 49 19.77 -74.40 -37.28
CA TRP A 49 19.47 -72.98 -37.06
C TRP A 49 19.90 -72.09 -38.24
N SER A 50 21.04 -72.39 -38.85
CA SER A 50 21.53 -71.70 -40.05
C SER A 50 20.59 -71.87 -41.23
N CYS A 51 20.10 -73.08 -41.50
CA CYS A 51 19.15 -73.33 -42.58
C CYS A 51 17.82 -72.59 -42.40
N LEU A 52 17.31 -72.49 -41.16
CA LEU A 52 16.10 -71.71 -40.86
C LEU A 52 16.35 -70.21 -41.10
N THR A 53 17.49 -69.72 -40.65
CA THR A 53 17.91 -68.32 -40.85
C THR A 53 18.04 -68.01 -42.34
N ASP A 54 18.65 -68.89 -43.12
CA ASP A 54 18.80 -68.77 -44.57
C ASP A 54 17.45 -68.85 -45.31
N LEU A 55 16.50 -69.64 -44.82
CA LEU A 55 15.14 -69.66 -45.35
C LEU A 55 14.46 -68.30 -45.16
N TYR A 56 14.56 -67.71 -43.97
CA TYR A 56 14.00 -66.38 -43.69
C TYR A 56 14.71 -65.27 -44.48
N HIS A 57 16.02 -65.38 -44.69
CA HIS A 57 16.73 -64.44 -45.55
C HIS A 57 16.29 -64.53 -47.01
N ARG A 58 16.12 -65.75 -47.54
CA ARG A 58 15.59 -65.97 -48.89
C ARG A 58 14.18 -65.40 -49.05
N GLU A 59 13.30 -65.64 -48.09
CA GLU A 59 11.92 -65.10 -48.12
C GLU A 59 11.91 -63.57 -48.11
N ARG A 60 12.71 -62.95 -47.23
CA ARG A 60 12.83 -61.47 -47.21
C ARG A 60 13.40 -60.92 -48.51
N ALA A 61 14.36 -61.61 -49.11
CA ALA A 61 14.92 -61.22 -50.40
C ALA A 61 13.87 -61.33 -51.52
N HIS A 62 13.05 -62.39 -51.53
CA HIS A 62 11.95 -62.57 -52.48
C HIS A 62 10.88 -61.47 -52.34
N ILE A 63 10.40 -61.21 -51.12
CA ILE A 63 9.41 -60.15 -50.86
C ILE A 63 9.98 -58.76 -51.22
N LYS A 64 11.29 -58.55 -51.01
CA LYS A 64 11.95 -57.29 -51.38
C LYS A 64 12.11 -57.16 -52.90
N ALA A 65 12.36 -58.25 -53.62
CA ALA A 65 12.40 -58.28 -55.08
C ALA A 65 11.00 -58.03 -55.68
N GLU A 66 9.94 -58.66 -55.17
CA GLU A 66 8.54 -58.40 -55.58
C GLU A 66 8.10 -56.95 -55.28
N LYS A 67 8.56 -56.38 -54.16
CA LYS A 67 8.34 -54.95 -53.85
C LYS A 67 9.17 -54.02 -54.74
N GLN A 68 10.36 -54.42 -55.18
CA GLN A 68 11.20 -53.64 -56.09
C GLN A 68 10.69 -53.68 -57.54
N GLU A 69 10.03 -54.75 -57.97
CA GLU A 69 9.32 -54.81 -59.27
C GLU A 69 8.03 -53.97 -59.28
N LYS A 70 7.40 -53.73 -58.12
CA LYS A 70 6.26 -52.79 -57.99
C LYS A 70 6.65 -51.30 -57.95
N ILE A 71 7.91 -50.95 -57.65
CA ILE A 71 8.41 -49.54 -57.57
C ILE A 71 9.03 -49.09 -58.91
N GLN A 72 8.39 -49.44 -60.02
CA GLN A 72 8.77 -49.02 -61.38
C GLN A 72 7.67 -48.22 -62.08
N SER A 73 6.90 -47.40 -61.36
CA SER A 73 6.13 -46.32 -61.98
C SER A 73 6.99 -45.06 -62.06
N SER A 74 7.04 -44.41 -63.22
CA SER A 74 7.82 -43.18 -63.44
C SER A 74 7.33 -42.01 -62.58
N GLN A 75 6.06 -42.01 -62.18
CA GLN A 75 5.40 -40.94 -61.44
C GLN A 75 5.88 -40.79 -59.99
N GLU A 76 6.20 -41.89 -59.28
CA GLU A 76 6.65 -41.77 -57.89
C GLU A 76 8.04 -41.14 -57.79
N LYS A 77 8.97 -41.50 -58.68
CA LYS A 77 10.32 -40.90 -58.70
C LYS A 77 10.27 -39.40 -58.95
N GLU A 78 9.40 -38.95 -59.86
CA GLU A 78 9.22 -37.53 -60.17
C GLU A 78 8.71 -36.73 -58.98
N ALA A 79 7.73 -37.28 -58.23
CA ALA A 79 7.22 -36.67 -57.00
C ALA A 79 8.33 -36.48 -55.93
N PHE A 80 9.21 -37.47 -55.73
CA PHE A 80 10.31 -37.34 -54.76
C PHE A 80 11.32 -36.22 -55.11
N HIS A 81 11.55 -35.98 -56.41
CA HIS A 81 12.43 -34.92 -56.88
C HIS A 81 11.77 -33.55 -56.74
N LEU A 82 10.50 -33.40 -57.10
CA LEU A 82 9.75 -32.15 -57.00
C LEU A 82 9.56 -31.70 -55.54
N VAL A 83 9.16 -32.61 -54.65
CA VAL A 83 8.98 -32.25 -53.23
C VAL A 83 10.33 -31.90 -52.57
N PHE A 84 11.42 -32.48 -53.06
CA PHE A 84 12.75 -32.14 -52.53
C PHE A 84 13.22 -30.77 -52.99
N SER A 85 12.96 -30.38 -54.24
CA SER A 85 13.28 -29.02 -54.71
C SER A 85 12.44 -27.95 -54.01
N GLU A 86 11.16 -28.23 -53.71
CA GLU A 86 10.33 -27.35 -52.88
C GLU A 86 10.92 -27.18 -51.46
N LEU A 87 11.34 -28.27 -50.82
CA LEU A 87 11.96 -28.22 -49.49
C LEU A 87 13.30 -27.45 -49.50
N LEU A 88 14.12 -27.62 -50.54
CA LEU A 88 15.34 -26.84 -50.74
C LEU A 88 15.01 -25.35 -50.85
N THR A 89 14.01 -25.01 -51.64
CA THR A 89 13.57 -23.63 -51.86
C THR A 89 13.13 -22.99 -50.56
N TYR A 90 12.32 -23.70 -49.76
CA TYR A 90 11.90 -23.25 -48.43
C TYR A 90 13.08 -22.89 -47.51
N VAL A 91 14.09 -23.76 -47.40
CA VAL A 91 15.26 -23.53 -46.53
C VAL A 91 16.12 -22.36 -47.05
N ILE A 92 16.25 -22.21 -48.36
CA ILE A 92 17.03 -21.13 -48.98
C ILE A 92 16.31 -19.79 -48.89
N GLU A 93 14.99 -19.75 -49.06
CA GLU A 93 14.19 -18.53 -48.94
C GLU A 93 14.10 -18.06 -47.50
N ALA A 94 13.94 -18.97 -46.53
CA ALA A 94 13.99 -18.65 -45.11
C ALA A 94 15.34 -18.05 -44.66
N LYS A 95 16.42 -18.26 -45.42
CA LYS A 95 17.70 -17.55 -45.24
C LYS A 95 17.69 -16.13 -45.83
N LYS A 96 16.94 -15.91 -46.92
CA LYS A 96 16.88 -14.61 -47.61
C LYS A 96 15.91 -13.63 -46.94
N THR A 97 14.82 -14.12 -46.37
CA THR A 97 13.78 -13.29 -45.72
C THR A 97 14.17 -12.84 -44.32
N ASN A 98 14.97 -13.63 -43.58
CA ASN A 98 15.53 -13.25 -42.29
C ASN A 98 16.82 -12.43 -42.45
N SER A 99 16.70 -11.18 -42.93
CA SER A 99 17.87 -10.30 -43.11
C SER A 99 18.53 -9.86 -41.79
N ASP A 100 17.91 -10.12 -40.64
CA ASP A 100 18.38 -9.66 -39.31
C ASP A 100 18.45 -10.77 -38.24
N GLY A 101 18.30 -12.06 -38.57
CA GLY A 101 18.34 -13.13 -37.56
C GLY A 101 18.80 -14.50 -38.06
N PRO A 102 19.37 -15.36 -37.17
CA PRO A 102 19.87 -16.68 -37.53
C PRO A 102 18.73 -17.68 -37.80
N SER A 103 18.70 -18.29 -38.99
CA SER A 103 17.70 -19.31 -39.36
C SER A 103 18.15 -20.72 -38.94
N VAL A 104 17.48 -21.28 -37.93
CA VAL A 104 17.73 -22.65 -37.41
C VAL A 104 16.54 -23.56 -37.69
N PHE A 105 16.78 -24.74 -38.26
CA PHE A 105 15.75 -25.72 -38.62
C PHE A 105 15.91 -27.02 -37.84
N ARG A 106 14.82 -27.61 -37.33
CA ARG A 106 14.85 -28.96 -36.75
C ARG A 106 14.69 -30.01 -37.85
N LEU A 107 15.56 -31.01 -37.89
CA LEU A 107 15.49 -32.08 -38.88
C LEU A 107 14.15 -32.83 -38.82
N ALA A 108 13.60 -33.06 -37.62
CA ALA A 108 12.30 -33.72 -37.46
C ALA A 108 11.16 -32.95 -38.15
N GLU A 109 11.18 -31.62 -38.09
CA GLU A 109 10.19 -30.76 -38.74
C GLU A 109 10.35 -30.80 -40.26
N LEU A 110 11.58 -30.71 -40.78
CA LEU A 110 11.84 -30.84 -42.21
C LEU A 110 11.44 -32.22 -42.76
N VAL A 111 11.65 -33.29 -41.98
CA VAL A 111 11.20 -34.64 -42.33
C VAL A 111 9.68 -34.72 -42.38
N ASN A 112 8.98 -34.08 -41.43
CA ASN A 112 7.53 -34.04 -41.42
C ASN A 112 6.98 -33.24 -42.61
N LEU A 113 7.53 -32.05 -42.89
CA LEU A 113 7.17 -31.24 -44.05
C LEU A 113 7.37 -32.01 -45.36
N TYR A 114 8.53 -32.67 -45.52
CA TYR A 114 8.82 -33.51 -46.68
C TYR A 114 7.82 -34.65 -46.83
N ARG A 115 7.50 -35.34 -45.72
CA ARG A 115 6.55 -36.46 -45.72
C ARG A 115 5.12 -36.02 -46.03
N GLU A 116 4.65 -34.94 -45.42
CA GLU A 116 3.30 -34.40 -45.65
C GLU A 116 3.14 -33.96 -47.09
N ARG A 117 4.17 -33.33 -47.66
CA ARG A 117 4.14 -32.88 -49.04
C ARG A 117 4.18 -34.06 -50.02
N LEU A 118 4.94 -35.10 -49.75
CA LEU A 118 4.90 -36.35 -50.54
C LEU A 118 3.50 -37.00 -50.52
N LYS A 119 2.82 -37.03 -49.37
CA LYS A 119 1.44 -37.53 -49.30
C LYS A 119 0.49 -36.74 -50.21
N GLN A 120 0.65 -35.43 -50.32
CA GLN A 120 -0.14 -34.59 -51.22
C GLN A 120 0.10 -34.91 -52.70
N PHE A 121 1.28 -35.45 -53.04
CA PHE A 121 1.62 -35.94 -54.38
C PHE A 121 1.13 -37.38 -54.65
N GLY A 122 0.32 -37.95 -53.76
CA GLY A 122 -0.32 -39.26 -53.96
C GLY A 122 0.56 -40.47 -53.63
N THR A 123 1.71 -40.28 -52.96
CA THR A 123 2.52 -41.42 -52.47
C THR A 123 1.97 -41.94 -51.14
N ASP A 124 1.55 -43.21 -51.09
CA ASP A 124 1.04 -43.84 -49.87
C ASP A 124 2.17 -44.13 -48.87
N LEU A 125 2.12 -43.46 -47.70
CA LEU A 125 3.01 -43.62 -46.54
C LEU A 125 4.50 -43.85 -46.87
N PRO A 126 5.19 -42.88 -47.50
CA PRO A 126 6.61 -43.01 -47.79
C PRO A 126 7.42 -43.02 -46.50
N ASP A 127 8.18 -44.10 -46.28
CA ASP A 127 9.15 -44.18 -45.19
C ASP A 127 10.33 -43.24 -45.47
N VAL A 128 10.22 -42.00 -44.99
CA VAL A 128 11.25 -40.97 -45.16
C VAL A 128 12.39 -41.25 -44.18
N ASN A 129 13.53 -41.68 -44.72
CA ASN A 129 14.76 -41.81 -43.94
C ASN A 129 15.35 -40.42 -43.62
N ALA A 130 15.27 -40.03 -42.35
CA ALA A 130 15.75 -38.73 -41.85
C ALA A 130 17.25 -38.50 -42.11
N THR A 131 18.08 -39.54 -41.98
CA THR A 131 19.53 -39.46 -42.22
C THR A 131 19.83 -39.15 -43.69
N ARG A 132 19.15 -39.85 -44.61
CA ARG A 132 19.31 -39.64 -46.05
C ARG A 132 18.80 -38.27 -46.48
N LEU A 133 17.69 -37.80 -45.91
CA LEU A 133 17.17 -36.46 -46.18
C LEU A 133 18.15 -35.38 -45.70
N LYS A 134 18.69 -35.53 -44.48
CA LYS A 134 19.73 -34.64 -43.93
C LYS A 134 20.95 -34.58 -44.84
N GLU A 135 21.49 -35.72 -45.25
CA GLU A 135 22.67 -35.78 -46.13
C GLU A 135 22.42 -35.11 -47.48
N ARG A 136 21.24 -35.31 -48.07
CA ARG A 136 20.85 -34.63 -49.32
C ARG A 136 20.73 -33.11 -49.14
N LEU A 137 20.15 -32.64 -48.04
CA LEU A 137 20.05 -31.20 -47.76
C LEU A 137 21.43 -30.55 -47.57
N LEU A 138 22.34 -31.22 -46.85
CA LEU A 138 23.70 -30.73 -46.63
C LEU A 138 24.53 -30.71 -47.92
N ALA A 139 24.30 -31.66 -48.84
CA ALA A 139 25.00 -31.72 -50.12
C ALA A 139 24.57 -30.60 -51.08
N GLU A 140 23.28 -30.24 -51.08
CA GLU A 140 22.69 -29.32 -52.06
C GLU A 140 22.64 -27.86 -51.57
N ILE A 141 22.75 -27.60 -50.26
CA ILE A 141 22.71 -26.25 -49.69
C ILE A 141 24.10 -25.85 -49.15
N PRO A 142 24.85 -25.00 -49.87
CA PRO A 142 26.16 -24.53 -49.43
C PRO A 142 26.10 -23.79 -48.08
N GLY A 143 26.96 -24.21 -47.16
CA GLY A 143 27.14 -23.60 -45.84
C GLY A 143 26.10 -23.99 -44.79
N LEU A 144 25.19 -24.94 -45.08
CA LEU A 144 24.30 -25.53 -44.09
C LEU A 144 25.05 -26.64 -43.33
N VAL A 145 24.98 -26.63 -42.00
CA VAL A 145 25.69 -27.59 -41.12
C VAL A 145 24.71 -28.22 -40.13
N ALA A 146 24.90 -29.50 -39.81
CA ALA A 146 24.09 -30.22 -38.84
C ALA A 146 24.76 -30.26 -37.44
N TYR A 147 24.00 -29.88 -36.42
CA TYR A 147 24.41 -29.88 -35.01
C TYR A 147 23.53 -30.86 -34.21
N LYS A 148 24.16 -31.72 -33.41
CA LYS A 148 23.46 -32.66 -32.54
C LYS A 148 23.18 -32.00 -31.19
N LYS A 149 21.91 -31.88 -30.82
CA LYS A 149 21.47 -31.39 -29.49
C LYS A 149 20.63 -32.47 -28.81
N GLY A 150 21.26 -33.28 -27.97
CA GLY A 150 20.60 -34.42 -27.33
C GLY A 150 20.10 -35.44 -28.35
N ARG A 151 18.77 -35.65 -28.40
CA ARG A 151 18.10 -36.53 -29.38
C ARG A 151 17.77 -35.82 -30.70
N ASP A 152 17.86 -34.50 -30.74
CA ASP A 152 17.51 -33.70 -31.91
C ASP A 152 18.72 -33.37 -32.79
N ILE A 153 18.45 -33.19 -34.09
CA ILE A 153 19.42 -32.68 -35.07
C ILE A 153 18.91 -31.34 -35.56
N LEU A 154 19.70 -30.29 -35.36
CA LEU A 154 19.45 -28.93 -35.83
C LEU A 154 20.30 -28.66 -37.07
N LEU A 155 19.76 -27.91 -38.01
CA LEU A 155 20.43 -27.46 -39.23
C LEU A 155 20.51 -25.94 -39.18
N ALA A 156 21.72 -25.39 -39.23
CA ALA A 156 21.97 -23.95 -39.22
C ALA A 156 23.10 -23.61 -40.20
N PHE A 157 23.14 -22.38 -40.70
CA PHE A 157 24.23 -21.95 -41.56
C PHE A 157 25.47 -21.63 -40.73
N GLU A 158 26.65 -22.02 -41.20
CA GLU A 158 27.93 -21.89 -40.47
C GLU A 158 28.20 -20.46 -39.98
N LYS A 159 27.86 -19.46 -40.79
CA LYS A 159 27.98 -18.03 -40.47
C LYS A 159 27.05 -17.54 -39.34
N ASP A 160 25.99 -18.28 -39.04
CA ASP A 160 24.92 -17.88 -38.10
C ASP A 160 25.11 -18.52 -36.71
N VAL A 161 26.12 -19.38 -36.54
CA VAL A 161 26.40 -20.10 -35.28
C VAL A 161 27.01 -19.20 -34.20
N GLY A 162 27.86 -18.25 -34.59
CA GLY A 162 28.49 -17.30 -33.68
C GLY A 162 27.50 -16.37 -32.98
N PRO A 163 26.60 -15.68 -33.72
CA PRO A 163 25.52 -14.86 -33.14
C PRO A 163 24.64 -15.63 -32.15
N VAL A 164 24.23 -16.86 -32.50
CA VAL A 164 23.40 -17.73 -31.65
C VAL A 164 24.10 -18.11 -30.34
N LEU A 165 25.42 -18.31 -30.35
CA LEU A 165 26.20 -18.58 -29.14
C LEU A 165 26.38 -17.33 -28.26
N SER A 166 26.42 -16.14 -28.86
CA SER A 166 26.52 -14.87 -28.11
C SER A 166 25.22 -14.50 -27.40
N GLU A 167 24.06 -14.79 -28.01
CA GLU A 167 22.74 -14.61 -27.39
C GLU A 167 22.45 -15.65 -26.29
N ALA A 168 23.15 -16.79 -26.30
CA ALA A 168 22.93 -17.88 -25.36
C ALA A 168 23.81 -17.82 -24.08
N SER A 169 24.66 -16.80 -23.91
CA SER A 169 25.52 -16.67 -22.73
C SER A 169 24.82 -16.00 -21.55
N SER A 170 24.68 -16.72 -20.43
CA SER A 170 24.16 -16.20 -19.15
C SER A 170 24.99 -15.04 -18.55
N ASP A 171 26.21 -14.84 -19.06
CA ASP A 171 27.12 -13.83 -18.54
C ASP A 171 26.83 -12.43 -19.10
N ALA A 172 26.17 -12.33 -20.27
CA ALA A 172 25.84 -11.06 -20.88
C ALA A 172 24.88 -10.23 -20.01
N ASP A 173 23.80 -10.84 -19.55
CA ASP A 173 22.83 -10.22 -18.63
C ASP A 173 23.47 -9.90 -17.28
N ALA A 174 24.31 -10.79 -16.75
CA ALA A 174 25.03 -10.56 -15.50
C ALA A 174 25.98 -9.35 -15.60
N ILE A 175 26.67 -9.17 -16.73
CA ILE A 175 27.53 -8.01 -16.99
C ILE A 175 26.69 -6.72 -17.11
N ILE A 176 25.53 -6.78 -17.78
CA ILE A 176 24.63 -5.62 -17.91
C ILE A 176 24.11 -5.19 -16.53
N LEU A 177 23.65 -6.15 -15.71
CA LEU A 177 23.21 -5.89 -14.33
C LEU A 177 24.33 -5.30 -13.49
N ALA A 178 25.55 -5.84 -13.58
CA ALA A 178 26.70 -5.31 -12.87
C ALA A 178 27.02 -3.85 -13.28
N LYS A 179 26.95 -3.54 -14.58
CA LYS A 179 27.13 -2.17 -15.09
C LYS A 179 26.03 -1.22 -14.61
N ALA A 180 24.77 -1.64 -14.68
CA ALA A 180 23.64 -0.85 -14.18
C ALA A 180 23.79 -0.55 -12.68
N ALA A 181 24.09 -1.57 -11.87
CA ALA A 181 24.35 -1.41 -10.45
C ALA A 181 25.54 -0.47 -10.18
N GLN A 182 26.62 -0.55 -10.96
CA GLN A 182 27.77 0.33 -10.81
C GLN A 182 27.44 1.80 -11.11
N ILE A 183 26.66 2.07 -12.17
CA ILE A 183 26.19 3.41 -12.53
C ILE A 183 25.32 3.99 -11.42
N LEU A 184 24.31 3.24 -10.98
CA LEU A 184 23.39 3.68 -9.92
C LEU A 184 24.11 3.89 -8.59
N ARG A 185 25.00 2.97 -8.20
CA ARG A 185 25.82 3.13 -6.98
C ARG A 185 26.69 4.37 -7.04
N ARG A 186 27.28 4.68 -8.20
CA ARG A 186 28.07 5.92 -8.37
C ARG A 186 27.21 7.15 -8.15
N HIS A 187 26.01 7.20 -8.75
CA HIS A 187 25.09 8.32 -8.55
C HIS A 187 24.66 8.44 -7.08
N MET A 188 24.29 7.32 -6.44
CA MET A 188 23.85 7.30 -5.04
C MET A 188 24.95 7.65 -4.03
N VAL A 189 26.19 7.18 -4.23
CA VAL A 189 27.30 7.47 -3.30
C VAL A 189 27.76 8.92 -3.43
N ASN A 190 27.65 9.52 -4.61
CA ASN A 190 28.00 10.92 -4.85
C ASN A 190 26.88 11.90 -4.48
N HIS A 191 25.63 11.44 -4.40
CA HIS A 191 24.49 12.25 -3.97
C HIS A 191 24.48 12.36 -2.46
N LYS A 192 24.47 13.60 -1.96
CA LYS A 192 24.32 13.89 -0.55
C LYS A 192 22.91 14.41 -0.31
N SER A 193 22.20 13.79 0.63
CA SER A 193 20.90 14.22 1.10
C SER A 193 20.97 14.33 2.61
N LYS A 194 20.75 15.54 3.11
CA LYS A 194 20.74 15.80 4.54
C LYS A 194 19.35 16.24 4.94
N PHE A 195 18.84 15.67 6.03
CA PHE A 195 17.62 16.16 6.64
C PHE A 195 17.85 17.57 7.23
N GLU A 196 17.13 18.56 6.70
CA GLU A 196 17.21 19.97 7.11
C GLU A 196 16.13 20.38 8.11
N GLY A 197 15.38 19.40 8.66
CA GLY A 197 14.32 19.67 9.63
C GLY A 197 12.93 19.81 9.05
N ASN A 198 12.77 19.64 7.73
CA ASN A 198 11.49 19.66 7.04
C ASN A 198 11.29 18.42 6.15
N LEU A 199 10.03 18.13 5.82
CA LEU A 199 9.60 17.00 4.98
C LEU A 199 8.69 17.49 3.85
N TYR A 200 8.97 18.67 3.27
CA TYR A 200 8.18 19.23 2.18
C TYR A 200 8.29 18.37 0.90
N GLU A 201 7.31 18.47 0.01
CA GLU A 201 7.28 17.67 -1.23
C GLU A 201 8.52 17.89 -2.11
N SER A 202 9.02 19.13 -2.20
CA SER A 202 10.29 19.45 -2.87
C SER A 202 11.48 18.71 -2.24
N SER A 203 11.54 18.63 -0.91
CA SER A 203 12.61 17.92 -0.18
C SER A 203 12.61 16.41 -0.46
N VAL A 204 11.46 15.84 -0.84
CA VAL A 204 11.36 14.42 -1.23
C VAL A 204 12.01 14.20 -2.59
N HIS A 205 11.66 15.01 -3.60
CA HIS A 205 12.17 14.84 -4.96
C HIS A 205 13.67 15.14 -5.09
N ASP A 206 14.21 16.06 -4.29
CA ASP A 206 15.64 16.40 -4.30
C ASP A 206 16.51 15.42 -3.49
N SER A 207 15.88 14.52 -2.72
CA SER A 207 16.60 13.63 -1.80
C SER A 207 17.35 12.49 -2.47
N PHE A 208 17.15 12.23 -3.77
CA PHE A 208 17.79 11.14 -4.51
C PHE A 208 18.12 11.51 -5.96
N PRO A 209 19.04 10.77 -6.62
CA PRO A 209 19.33 10.98 -8.04
C PRO A 209 18.13 10.63 -8.95
N PRO A 210 17.81 11.43 -9.99
CA PRO A 210 16.73 11.11 -10.93
C PRO A 210 16.89 9.74 -11.62
N ALA A 211 18.13 9.34 -11.92
CA ALA A 211 18.42 8.04 -12.51
C ALA A 211 18.02 6.86 -11.61
N LEU A 212 18.05 7.03 -10.29
CA LEU A 212 17.61 6.01 -9.34
C LEU A 212 16.08 5.85 -9.40
N LEU A 213 15.35 6.95 -9.35
CA LEU A 213 13.89 6.94 -9.45
C LEU A 213 13.46 6.33 -10.79
N GLN A 214 14.06 6.75 -11.90
CA GLN A 214 13.77 6.17 -13.21
C GLN A 214 14.00 4.66 -13.22
N PHE A 215 15.08 4.18 -12.61
CA PHE A 215 15.36 2.75 -12.54
C PHE A 215 14.33 1.98 -11.71
N VAL A 216 13.88 2.54 -10.58
CA VAL A 216 12.80 1.96 -9.77
C VAL A 216 11.50 1.89 -10.59
N CYS A 217 11.11 2.98 -11.25
CA CYS A 217 9.91 3.01 -12.08
C CYS A 217 9.98 2.02 -13.24
N MET A 218 11.17 1.82 -13.85
CA MET A 218 11.36 0.81 -14.89
C MET A 218 11.20 -0.62 -14.37
N ILE A 219 11.55 -0.88 -13.10
CA ILE A 219 11.35 -2.17 -12.44
C ILE A 219 9.87 -2.38 -12.09
N GLU A 220 9.22 -1.41 -11.45
CA GLU A 220 7.84 -1.56 -10.95
C GLU A 220 6.80 -1.53 -12.08
N HIS A 221 7.01 -0.70 -13.10
CA HIS A 221 6.02 -0.44 -14.14
C HIS A 221 6.43 -0.90 -15.54
N GLY A 222 7.69 -1.30 -15.75
CA GLY A 222 8.23 -1.71 -17.05
C GLY A 222 9.04 -0.60 -17.72
N ALA A 223 10.03 -1.00 -18.54
CA ALA A 223 11.02 -0.08 -19.11
C ALA A 223 10.54 0.73 -20.33
N ASP A 224 9.35 0.46 -20.86
CA ASP A 224 8.84 1.12 -22.06
C ASP A 224 8.18 2.47 -21.75
N ILE A 225 8.25 3.40 -22.70
CA ILE A 225 7.74 4.76 -22.54
C ILE A 225 6.22 4.83 -22.31
N LYS A 226 5.45 3.87 -22.84
CA LYS A 226 3.98 3.89 -22.67
C LYS A 226 3.61 3.55 -21.23
N SER A 227 4.29 2.57 -20.64
CA SER A 227 4.11 2.23 -19.23
C SER A 227 4.53 3.37 -18.31
N GLN A 228 5.68 4.02 -18.60
CA GLN A 228 6.13 5.19 -17.83
C GLN A 228 5.15 6.38 -17.94
N LEU A 229 4.57 6.64 -19.12
CA LEU A 229 3.56 7.69 -19.29
C LEU A 229 2.24 7.38 -18.58
N LYS A 230 1.87 6.10 -18.48
CA LYS A 230 0.60 5.68 -17.86
C LYS A 230 0.66 5.77 -16.34
N PHE A 231 1.74 5.31 -15.73
CA PHE A 231 1.85 5.19 -14.27
C PHE A 231 2.60 6.36 -13.63
N GLY A 232 3.55 6.98 -14.35
CA GLY A 232 4.44 7.99 -13.78
C GLY A 232 5.24 7.45 -12.58
N ALA A 233 5.79 8.36 -11.78
CA ALA A 233 6.37 8.04 -10.49
C ALA A 233 5.30 8.09 -9.40
N THR A 234 5.09 6.99 -8.70
CA THR A 234 4.16 6.89 -7.57
C THR A 234 4.86 7.17 -6.24
N THR A 235 4.09 7.35 -5.17
CA THR A 235 4.61 7.48 -3.80
C THR A 235 5.46 6.27 -3.37
N ASN A 236 5.15 5.07 -3.88
CA ASN A 236 5.92 3.86 -3.58
C ASN A 236 7.31 3.91 -4.24
N ASP A 237 7.39 4.32 -5.50
CA ASP A 237 8.67 4.48 -6.20
C ASP A 237 9.58 5.47 -5.47
N LEU A 238 9.02 6.60 -5.03
CA LEU A 238 9.74 7.62 -4.27
C LEU A 238 10.27 7.06 -2.94
N ALA A 239 9.46 6.26 -2.23
CA ALA A 239 9.88 5.62 -0.99
C ALA A 239 11.00 4.58 -1.24
N MET A 240 10.87 3.76 -2.27
CA MET A 240 11.85 2.75 -2.65
C MET A 240 13.18 3.38 -3.07
N ALA A 241 13.16 4.45 -3.87
CA ALA A 241 14.36 5.20 -4.24
C ALA A 241 15.07 5.79 -3.01
N GLN A 242 14.31 6.39 -2.09
CA GLN A 242 14.86 6.93 -0.84
C GLN A 242 15.48 5.86 0.06
N LEU A 243 14.85 4.69 0.16
CA LEU A 243 15.35 3.55 0.92
C LEU A 243 16.62 2.97 0.27
N LEU A 244 16.63 2.80 -1.06
CA LEU A 244 17.82 2.32 -1.77
C LEU A 244 19.02 3.25 -1.54
N LEU A 245 18.80 4.57 -1.59
CA LEU A 245 19.85 5.55 -1.30
C LEU A 245 20.32 5.48 0.16
N TYR A 246 19.39 5.45 1.12
CA TYR A 246 19.69 5.39 2.56
C TYR A 246 20.45 4.11 2.96
N ASN A 247 20.14 2.98 2.31
CA ASN A 247 20.76 1.69 2.56
C ASN A 247 22.06 1.47 1.74
N CYS A 248 22.37 2.35 0.78
CA CYS A 248 23.59 2.24 -0.02
C CYS A 248 24.83 2.66 0.79
N PHE A 249 25.84 1.79 0.93
CA PHE A 249 27.11 2.11 1.60
C PHE A 249 28.27 2.29 0.61
N ALA A 250 29.18 3.23 0.90
CA ALA A 250 30.38 3.46 0.08
C ALA A 250 31.49 2.41 0.31
N LYS A 251 31.66 1.92 1.55
CA LYS A 251 32.61 0.87 1.94
C LYS A 251 31.99 -0.05 3.00
N CYS A 252 32.04 -1.35 2.76
CA CYS A 252 31.71 -2.35 3.79
C CYS A 252 32.95 -2.54 4.69
N LYS A 253 32.78 -2.60 6.01
CA LYS A 253 33.86 -3.01 6.91
C LYS A 253 33.76 -4.52 7.13
N GLU A 254 34.85 -5.25 6.91
CA GLU A 254 34.94 -6.67 7.29
C GLU A 254 34.61 -6.86 8.77
N GLY A 255 33.70 -7.79 9.08
CA GLY A 255 33.30 -8.13 10.44
C GLY A 255 32.25 -7.22 11.10
N ALA A 256 31.63 -6.29 10.36
CA ALA A 256 30.55 -5.46 10.91
C ALA A 256 29.25 -6.26 11.09
N ALA A 257 28.75 -6.35 12.33
CA ALA A 257 27.49 -7.03 12.66
C ALA A 257 26.22 -6.21 12.33
N THR A 258 26.36 -4.90 12.09
CA THR A 258 25.24 -3.98 11.83
C THR A 258 25.47 -3.16 10.56
N GLN A 259 24.40 -2.93 9.79
CA GLN A 259 24.43 -2.05 8.62
C GLN A 259 24.68 -0.62 9.08
N ARG A 260 25.70 0.03 8.50
CA ARG A 260 26.05 1.41 8.84
C ARG A 260 25.41 2.37 7.83
N HIS A 261 24.35 3.05 8.27
CA HIS A 261 23.75 4.13 7.49
C HIS A 261 24.57 5.41 7.61
N SER A 262 24.61 6.18 6.52
CA SER A 262 25.37 7.41 6.46
C SER A 262 24.46 8.62 6.73
N ARG A 263 24.86 9.48 7.67
CA ARG A 263 24.08 10.68 8.03
C ARG A 263 23.94 11.69 6.89
N ASP A 264 24.88 11.68 5.95
CA ASP A 264 24.88 12.55 4.75
C ASP A 264 23.99 12.03 3.62
N ARG A 265 23.30 10.91 3.84
CA ARG A 265 22.31 10.30 2.95
C ARG A 265 21.06 9.86 3.72
N GLU A 266 20.77 10.56 4.82
CA GLU A 266 19.49 10.45 5.55
C GLU A 266 18.38 11.07 4.68
N THR A 267 17.62 10.22 3.99
CA THR A 267 16.49 10.64 3.16
C THR A 267 15.22 10.92 4.02
N PRO A 268 14.28 11.75 3.55
CA PRO A 268 13.05 12.08 4.27
C PRO A 268 12.24 10.88 4.76
N PHE A 269 12.11 9.84 3.94
CA PHE A 269 11.28 8.66 4.23
C PHE A 269 11.69 7.89 5.51
N PRO A 270 12.93 7.39 5.67
CA PRO A 270 13.33 6.69 6.90
C PRO A 270 13.29 7.59 8.15
N VAL A 271 13.50 8.90 8.00
CA VAL A 271 13.32 9.87 9.09
C VAL A 271 11.85 9.95 9.50
N TYR A 272 10.95 10.11 8.52
CA TYR A 272 9.50 10.16 8.74
C TYR A 272 8.97 8.89 9.42
N ILE A 273 9.38 7.71 8.96
CA ILE A 273 8.97 6.43 9.55
C ILE A 273 9.42 6.35 11.02
N GLY A 274 10.69 6.64 11.31
CA GLY A 274 11.21 6.61 12.67
C GLY A 274 10.49 7.58 13.62
N MET A 275 10.31 8.83 13.18
CA MET A 275 9.60 9.86 13.95
C MET A 275 8.12 9.50 14.17
N SER A 276 7.44 9.00 13.12
CA SER A 276 6.00 8.68 13.17
C SER A 276 5.70 7.49 14.07
N ILE A 277 6.51 6.43 13.97
CA ILE A 277 6.38 5.24 14.81
C ILE A 277 6.66 5.59 16.27
N TYR A 278 7.70 6.38 16.53
CA TYR A 278 7.98 6.87 17.87
C TYR A 278 6.84 7.74 18.42
N ALA A 279 6.30 8.66 17.63
CA ALA A 279 5.20 9.53 18.04
C ALA A 279 3.94 8.74 18.43
N LYS A 280 3.61 7.68 17.66
CA LYS A 280 2.41 6.85 17.89
C LYS A 280 2.58 5.83 19.02
N THR A 281 3.79 5.27 19.21
CA THR A 281 3.96 4.11 20.08
C THR A 281 4.85 4.35 21.30
N ARG A 282 5.76 5.31 21.23
CA ARG A 282 6.86 5.52 22.19
C ARG A 282 7.72 4.27 22.46
N LYS A 283 7.62 3.22 21.62
CA LYS A 283 8.32 1.94 21.81
C LYS A 283 9.68 1.94 21.12
N ARG A 284 10.76 1.99 21.91
CA ARG A 284 12.15 1.90 21.41
C ARG A 284 12.39 0.68 20.54
N HIS A 285 11.99 -0.51 21.02
CA HIS A 285 12.24 -1.77 20.31
C HIS A 285 11.63 -1.80 18.90
N LEU A 286 10.46 -1.18 18.72
CA LEU A 286 9.80 -1.11 17.41
C LEU A 286 10.58 -0.23 16.42
N VAL A 287 11.08 0.92 16.89
CA VAL A 287 11.92 1.80 16.07
C VAL A 287 13.25 1.13 15.71
N GLU A 288 13.89 0.45 16.67
CA GLU A 288 15.13 -0.30 16.44
C GLU A 288 14.90 -1.46 15.46
N MET A 289 13.82 -2.23 15.60
CA MET A 289 13.49 -3.31 14.66
C MET A 289 13.34 -2.78 13.22
N LEU A 290 12.65 -1.66 13.01
CA LEU A 290 12.53 -1.05 11.68
C LEU A 290 13.87 -0.50 11.17
N HIS A 291 14.70 0.02 12.06
CA HIS A 291 16.04 0.48 11.72
C HIS A 291 16.94 -0.68 11.26
N ASP A 292 16.92 -1.80 11.97
CA ASP A 292 17.72 -2.99 11.66
C ASP A 292 17.38 -3.59 10.28
N HIS A 293 16.16 -3.33 9.78
CA HIS A 293 15.71 -3.71 8.44
C HIS A 293 15.88 -2.59 7.40
N GLY A 294 16.57 -1.49 7.73
CA GLY A 294 16.86 -0.41 6.79
C GLY A 294 15.67 0.50 6.45
N LEU A 295 14.58 0.42 7.22
CA LEU A 295 13.31 1.14 6.97
C LEU A 295 13.19 2.45 7.76
N SER A 296 14.03 2.64 8.78
CA SER A 296 13.97 3.77 9.72
C SER A 296 15.37 4.26 10.10
N ILE A 297 15.44 5.50 10.57
CA ILE A 297 16.55 6.00 11.38
C ILE A 297 16.61 5.31 12.76
N PRO A 298 17.78 5.27 13.43
CA PRO A 298 17.90 4.63 14.73
C PRO A 298 17.17 5.44 15.81
N TYR A 299 16.73 4.75 16.88
CA TYR A 299 15.99 5.37 17.98
C TYR A 299 16.72 6.58 18.60
N ASN A 300 18.03 6.51 18.79
CA ASN A 300 18.81 7.65 19.30
C ASN A 300 18.75 8.86 18.35
N ARG A 301 18.70 8.64 17.03
CA ARG A 301 18.56 9.73 16.06
C ARG A 301 17.17 10.36 16.11
N VAL A 302 16.13 9.58 16.35
CA VAL A 302 14.77 10.09 16.63
C VAL A 302 14.78 11.02 17.84
N LEU A 303 15.45 10.61 18.94
CA LEU A 303 15.59 11.46 20.13
C LEU A 303 16.40 12.73 19.85
N ASP A 304 17.49 12.64 19.06
CA ASP A 304 18.27 13.80 18.65
C ASP A 304 17.40 14.82 17.88
N ILE A 305 16.61 14.35 16.91
CA ILE A 305 15.70 15.23 16.13
C ILE A 305 14.62 15.82 17.02
N SER A 306 14.02 15.03 17.92
CA SER A 306 13.03 15.53 18.87
C SER A 306 13.60 16.59 19.81
N ALA A 307 14.83 16.41 20.30
CA ALA A 307 15.51 17.37 21.16
C ALA A 307 15.85 18.65 20.40
N GLN A 308 16.34 18.53 19.16
CA GLN A 308 16.62 19.64 18.25
C GLN A 308 15.37 20.48 17.94
N LEU A 309 14.22 19.83 17.67
CA LEU A 309 12.96 20.52 17.47
C LEU A 309 12.50 21.26 18.74
N GLY A 310 12.59 20.60 19.90
CA GLY A 310 12.27 21.23 21.19
C GLY A 310 13.14 22.45 21.45
N ASP A 311 14.45 22.35 21.20
CA ASP A 311 15.40 23.46 21.34
C ASP A 311 15.08 24.62 20.40
N ALA A 312 14.81 24.34 19.13
CA ALA A 312 14.47 25.37 18.16
C ALA A 312 13.14 26.09 18.52
N VAL A 313 12.15 25.37 19.05
CA VAL A 313 10.88 25.95 19.52
C VAL A 313 11.07 26.80 20.78
N VAL A 314 11.87 26.34 21.75
CA VAL A 314 12.15 27.13 22.96
C VAL A 314 12.96 28.38 22.62
N ASN A 315 13.94 28.29 21.73
CA ASN A 315 14.67 29.45 21.24
C ASN A 315 13.73 30.47 20.60
N ARG A 316 12.74 30.02 19.80
CA ARG A 316 11.70 30.90 19.25
C ARG A 316 10.92 31.61 20.37
N TYR A 317 10.55 30.91 21.44
CA TYR A 317 9.84 31.54 22.57
C TYR A 317 10.68 32.61 23.27
N ILE A 318 12.00 32.39 23.38
CA ILE A 318 12.93 33.36 23.97
C ILE A 318 13.08 34.57 23.04
N GLU A 319 13.27 34.35 21.73
CA GLU A 319 13.38 35.41 20.71
C GLU A 319 12.13 36.30 20.67
N GLU A 320 10.95 35.69 20.79
CA GLU A 320 9.67 36.41 20.81
C GLU A 320 9.33 37.01 22.18
N GLY A 321 10.03 36.60 23.24
CA GLY A 321 9.72 36.96 24.62
C GLY A 321 8.38 36.39 25.12
N LEU A 322 7.77 35.44 24.40
CA LEU A 322 6.49 34.84 24.76
C LEU A 322 6.40 33.38 24.29
N VAL A 323 5.67 32.56 25.04
CA VAL A 323 5.37 31.18 24.63
C VAL A 323 4.13 31.20 23.76
N CYS A 324 4.30 31.04 22.45
CA CYS A 324 3.20 30.91 21.50
C CYS A 324 3.52 29.84 20.43
N PRO A 325 2.75 28.74 20.37
CA PRO A 325 3.02 27.64 19.45
C PRO A 325 3.25 28.10 17.99
N PRO A 326 4.32 27.64 17.34
CA PRO A 326 4.74 28.16 16.02
C PRO A 326 3.79 27.79 14.87
N LYS A 327 2.91 26.80 15.08
CA LYS A 327 1.89 26.38 14.11
C LYS A 327 0.78 27.43 13.92
N LEU A 328 0.58 28.30 14.91
CA LEU A 328 -0.45 29.35 14.86
C LEU A 328 -0.06 30.44 13.84
N ARG A 329 -1.04 31.04 13.18
CA ARG A 329 -0.87 32.08 12.15
C ARG A 329 -1.23 33.45 12.67
N LYS A 330 -0.74 34.52 12.04
CA LYS A 330 -1.15 35.89 12.37
C LYS A 330 -2.44 36.28 11.64
N GLY A 331 -3.16 37.25 12.17
CA GLY A 331 -4.33 37.88 11.54
C GLY A 331 -5.59 37.00 11.53
N LEU A 332 -5.64 35.94 12.34
CA LEU A 332 -6.82 35.09 12.49
C LEU A 332 -7.51 35.34 13.83
N PHE A 333 -8.84 35.30 13.82
CA PHE A 333 -9.60 35.32 15.06
C PHE A 333 -9.31 34.06 15.87
N CYS A 334 -8.94 34.24 17.13
CA CYS A 334 -8.53 33.16 18.02
C CYS A 334 -9.52 32.99 19.18
N THR A 335 -9.96 31.77 19.44
CA THR A 335 -10.56 31.41 20.74
C THR A 335 -9.61 30.49 21.49
N SER A 336 -9.74 30.44 22.81
CA SER A 336 -8.91 29.58 23.65
C SER A 336 -9.76 28.73 24.57
N ALA A 337 -9.24 27.59 25.01
CA ALA A 337 -9.83 26.76 26.05
C ALA A 337 -8.82 26.46 27.14
N MET A 338 -9.28 26.50 28.39
CA MET A 338 -8.54 26.01 29.55
C MET A 338 -9.20 24.74 30.05
N ASP A 339 -8.39 23.69 30.22
CA ASP A 339 -8.88 22.38 30.64
C ASP A 339 -7.93 21.74 31.66
N ASN A 340 -8.50 20.94 32.55
CA ASN A 340 -7.75 20.11 33.48
C ASN A 340 -7.30 18.83 32.76
N ILE A 341 -6.01 18.49 32.86
CA ILE A 341 -5.48 17.23 32.35
C ILE A 341 -5.15 16.34 33.53
N ASP A 342 -5.97 15.30 33.67
CA ASP A 342 -5.72 14.18 34.56
C ASP A 342 -5.26 12.99 33.72
N HIS A 343 -3.99 12.63 33.83
CA HIS A 343 -3.50 11.37 33.32
C HIS A 343 -3.36 10.41 34.50
N ASN A 344 -4.33 9.50 34.61
CA ASN A 344 -4.27 8.37 35.52
C ASN A 344 -3.76 7.14 34.74
N PRO A 345 -2.46 6.83 34.81
CA PRO A 345 -1.93 5.68 34.10
C PRO A 345 -2.60 4.40 34.61
N SER A 346 -3.25 3.64 33.72
CA SER A 346 -3.85 2.33 34.01
C SER A 346 -2.82 1.22 34.29
N SER A 347 -1.53 1.57 34.34
CA SER A 347 -0.42 0.62 34.51
C SER A 347 -0.11 0.39 35.99
N THR A 348 0.01 -0.88 36.37
CA THR A 348 0.38 -1.33 37.73
C THR A 348 1.79 -0.92 38.17
N THR A 349 2.63 -0.39 37.26
CA THR A 349 3.98 0.12 37.56
C THR A 349 4.06 1.64 37.62
N ALA A 350 2.96 2.34 37.37
CA ALA A 350 2.97 3.79 37.39
C ALA A 350 2.93 4.33 38.83
N THR A 351 3.89 5.17 39.17
CA THR A 351 4.10 5.66 40.53
C THR A 351 3.44 7.00 40.82
N SER A 352 2.84 7.67 39.82
CA SER A 352 2.15 8.95 39.99
C SER A 352 1.09 9.20 38.91
N SER A 353 -0.04 9.76 39.31
CA SER A 353 -0.95 10.46 38.41
C SER A 353 -0.38 11.82 38.05
N PHE A 354 -0.59 12.28 36.81
CA PHE A 354 -0.30 13.66 36.44
C PHE A 354 -1.61 14.44 36.50
N HIS A 355 -1.59 15.52 37.29
CA HIS A 355 -2.66 16.52 37.36
C HIS A 355 -2.04 17.83 36.91
N GLY A 356 -2.52 18.39 35.81
CA GLY A 356 -1.95 19.62 35.26
C GLY A 356 -2.97 20.42 34.46
N THR A 357 -2.54 21.57 33.97
CA THR A 357 -3.41 22.48 33.23
C THR A 357 -2.99 22.54 31.77
N SER A 358 -3.97 22.56 30.88
CA SER A 358 -3.76 22.72 29.45
C SER A 358 -4.43 23.98 28.91
N ILE A 359 -3.80 24.57 27.90
CA ILE A 359 -4.30 25.75 27.19
C ILE A 359 -4.31 25.41 25.70
N SER A 360 -5.50 25.39 25.10
CA SER A 360 -5.68 25.21 23.66
C SER A 360 -6.02 26.53 23.00
N ILE A 361 -5.46 26.82 21.83
CA ILE A 361 -5.86 27.91 20.95
C ILE A 361 -6.46 27.32 19.67
N PHE A 362 -7.58 27.90 19.26
CA PHE A 362 -8.29 27.58 18.03
C PHE A 362 -8.33 28.83 17.16
N GLN A 363 -7.82 28.75 15.94
CA GLN A 363 -7.89 29.84 14.98
C GLN A 363 -8.92 29.54 13.91
N HIS A 364 -9.80 30.50 13.68
CA HIS A 364 -10.94 30.37 12.79
C HIS A 364 -10.58 30.94 11.42
N THR A 365 -10.29 30.06 10.47
CA THR A 365 -10.03 30.40 9.07
C THR A 365 -11.33 30.51 8.29
N SER A 366 -11.30 31.29 7.21
CA SER A 366 -12.37 31.35 6.23
C SER A 366 -11.80 31.34 4.82
N SER A 367 -12.65 31.12 3.82
CA SER A 367 -12.28 31.22 2.41
C SER A 367 -11.64 32.57 2.04
N GLU A 368 -11.95 33.62 2.79
CA GLU A 368 -11.43 34.98 2.58
C GLU A 368 -10.17 35.27 3.40
N ASN A 369 -9.97 34.58 4.52
CA ASN A 369 -8.84 34.80 5.42
C ASN A 369 -8.25 33.48 5.96
N GLN A 370 -7.10 33.11 5.41
CA GLN A 370 -6.31 31.95 5.84
C GLN A 370 -5.23 32.32 6.88
N GLY A 371 -5.07 33.61 7.19
CA GLY A 371 -4.00 34.12 8.06
C GLY A 371 -2.62 34.09 7.42
N GLU A 372 -1.67 34.73 8.09
CA GLU A 372 -0.26 34.77 7.68
C GLU A 372 0.54 33.66 8.38
N VAL A 373 1.20 32.80 7.60
CA VAL A 373 2.07 31.74 8.10
C VAL A 373 3.31 32.38 8.75
N ARG A 374 3.62 31.97 9.98
CA ARG A 374 4.83 32.41 10.69
C ARG A 374 6.07 31.72 10.14
N GLU A 375 7.23 32.35 10.34
CA GLU A 375 8.52 31.81 9.95
C GLU A 375 8.74 30.37 10.46
N PRO A 376 9.14 29.44 9.57
CA PRO A 376 9.30 28.04 9.94
C PRO A 376 10.39 27.87 11.01
N ILE A 377 10.23 26.82 11.82
CA ILE A 377 11.24 26.43 12.80
C ILE A 377 12.37 25.71 12.06
N LEU A 378 13.57 26.27 12.13
CA LEU A 378 14.77 25.68 11.52
C LEU A 378 15.59 24.92 12.56
N ILE A 379 15.95 23.67 12.23
CA ILE A 379 16.80 22.86 13.09
C ILE A 379 18.26 23.24 12.90
N LYS A 380 18.95 23.64 13.97
CA LYS A 380 20.40 23.83 13.95
C LYS A 380 21.11 22.48 13.97
N ASN A 381 22.25 22.38 13.28
CA ASN A 381 23.07 21.15 13.17
C ASN A 381 23.82 20.75 14.47
N SER A 382 23.49 21.35 15.61
CA SER A 382 24.10 21.02 16.90
C SER A 382 23.57 19.70 17.47
N SER A 383 24.45 18.94 18.11
CA SER A 383 24.06 17.72 18.84
C SER A 383 23.40 18.12 20.16
N VAL A 384 22.10 18.43 20.12
CA VAL A 384 21.29 18.68 21.31
C VAL A 384 20.80 17.34 21.86
N LYS A 385 21.19 16.98 23.08
CA LYS A 385 20.82 15.70 23.71
C LYS A 385 19.59 15.80 24.63
N LYS A 386 19.16 17.02 24.97
CA LYS A 386 18.03 17.26 25.87
C LYS A 386 17.25 18.47 25.38
N VAL A 387 15.93 18.40 25.47
CA VAL A 387 15.05 19.55 25.26
C VAL A 387 15.35 20.57 26.37
N PRO A 388 15.61 21.85 26.03
CA PRO A 388 15.82 22.88 27.05
C PRO A 388 14.54 23.13 27.86
N GLU A 389 14.71 23.72 29.03
CA GLU A 389 13.59 24.12 29.87
C GLU A 389 12.81 25.27 29.23
N LEU A 390 11.51 25.30 29.50
CA LEU A 390 10.65 26.40 29.07
C LEU A 390 11.03 27.68 29.82
N PRO A 391 10.79 28.88 29.25
CA PRO A 391 11.06 30.13 29.95
C PRO A 391 10.34 30.21 31.30
N ASP A 392 11.04 30.70 32.32
CA ASP A 392 10.52 30.91 33.68
C ASP A 392 9.25 31.77 33.70
N SER A 393 9.17 32.74 32.78
CA SER A 393 7.98 33.60 32.62
C SER A 393 6.72 32.79 32.30
N TYR A 394 6.86 31.58 31.75
CA TYR A 394 5.78 30.67 31.43
C TYR A 394 5.54 29.61 32.51
N THR A 395 6.60 29.02 33.05
CA THR A 395 6.50 27.91 34.02
C THR A 395 6.20 28.37 35.45
N ASN A 396 6.63 29.58 35.83
CA ASN A 396 6.43 30.08 37.19
C ASN A 396 5.06 30.73 37.34
N VAL A 397 4.12 29.99 37.92
CA VAL A 397 2.80 30.50 38.31
C VAL A 397 2.93 31.29 39.61
N HIS A 398 2.79 32.62 39.52
CA HIS A 398 2.89 33.48 40.70
C HIS A 398 1.64 33.35 41.58
N PRO A 399 1.78 33.26 42.91
CA PRO A 399 0.64 33.21 43.82
C PRO A 399 -0.33 34.37 43.61
N ALA A 400 -1.63 34.05 43.57
CA ALA A 400 -2.70 35.03 43.48
C ALA A 400 -3.81 34.64 44.44
N PHE A 401 -4.36 35.64 45.13
CA PHE A 401 -5.40 35.45 46.13
C PHE A 401 -6.48 36.51 45.93
N PHE A 402 -7.72 36.14 46.20
CA PHE A 402 -8.82 37.08 46.25
C PHE A 402 -8.71 37.93 47.51
N THR A 403 -8.70 39.25 47.32
CA THR A 403 -8.69 40.22 48.43
C THR A 403 -10.08 40.45 49.02
N LYS A 404 -11.14 40.06 48.30
CA LYS A 404 -12.53 40.13 48.75
C LYS A 404 -13.22 38.79 48.60
N LYS A 405 -14.04 38.40 49.58
CA LYS A 405 -14.91 37.22 49.44
C LYS A 405 -16.09 37.57 48.54
N LYS A 406 -16.34 36.77 47.50
CA LYS A 406 -17.48 36.91 46.57
C LYS A 406 -17.56 38.29 45.91
N PRO A 407 -16.64 38.62 44.98
CA PRO A 407 -16.69 39.87 44.23
C PRO A 407 -18.04 39.97 43.50
N SER A 408 -18.70 41.11 43.58
CA SER A 408 -19.93 41.34 42.83
C SER A 408 -19.61 41.55 41.35
N PRO A 409 -20.44 41.05 40.42
CA PRO A 409 -20.30 41.41 39.02
C PRO A 409 -20.38 42.93 38.86
N PRO A 410 -19.61 43.52 37.93
CA PRO A 410 -19.77 44.93 37.59
C PRO A 410 -21.22 45.20 37.19
N LYS A 411 -21.75 46.38 37.54
CA LYS A 411 -23.09 46.78 37.12
C LYS A 411 -23.08 46.91 35.59
N GLY A 412 -23.67 45.95 34.90
CA GLY A 412 -23.82 45.99 33.45
C GLY A 412 -24.77 47.12 33.05
N ASN A 413 -24.41 47.88 32.02
CA ASN A 413 -25.30 48.86 31.37
C ASN A 413 -26.19 48.20 30.30
N VAL A 414 -26.29 46.87 30.28
CA VAL A 414 -27.05 46.14 29.26
C VAL A 414 -28.53 46.24 29.59
N THR A 415 -29.25 47.05 28.84
CA THR A 415 -30.71 46.98 28.75
C THR A 415 -31.09 45.68 28.06
N TYR A 416 -31.86 44.82 28.72
CA TYR A 416 -32.38 43.53 28.20
C TYR A 416 -33.27 43.65 26.94
N ALA A 417 -33.38 44.84 26.35
CA ALA A 417 -34.32 45.20 25.29
C ALA A 417 -34.00 44.57 23.91
N SER A 418 -32.88 43.85 23.76
CA SER A 418 -32.47 43.27 22.48
C SER A 418 -32.09 41.80 22.57
N LEU A 419 -32.80 41.00 23.37
CA LEU A 419 -32.74 39.54 23.19
C LEU A 419 -33.20 39.23 21.77
N PRO A 420 -32.39 38.53 20.94
CA PRO A 420 -32.83 38.12 19.62
C PRO A 420 -34.12 37.32 19.76
N THR A 421 -35.17 37.69 19.03
CA THR A 421 -36.36 36.85 18.94
C THR A 421 -35.93 35.50 18.40
N LEU A 422 -36.10 34.45 19.19
CA LEU A 422 -35.73 33.10 18.79
C LEU A 422 -36.64 32.69 17.62
N LEU A 423 -36.08 32.66 16.40
CA LEU A 423 -36.81 32.23 15.21
C LEU A 423 -36.91 30.70 15.20
N LEU A 424 -38.03 30.19 15.70
CA LEU A 424 -38.32 28.75 15.78
C LEU A 424 -38.82 28.15 14.46
N THR A 425 -38.90 28.92 13.37
CA THR A 425 -39.42 28.46 12.07
C THR A 425 -38.76 27.17 11.61
N ASN A 426 -37.43 27.09 11.70
CA ASN A 426 -36.69 25.91 11.29
C ASN A 426 -36.97 24.67 12.15
N GLU A 427 -37.30 24.89 13.43
CA GLU A 427 -37.62 23.85 14.41
C GLU A 427 -39.03 23.32 14.17
N TYR A 428 -39.99 24.20 13.86
CA TYR A 428 -41.33 23.79 13.44
C TYR A 428 -41.33 23.08 12.09
N GLU A 429 -40.49 23.49 11.14
CA GLU A 429 -40.29 22.75 9.88
C GLU A 429 -39.75 21.34 10.12
N TRP A 430 -38.84 21.17 11.08
CA TRP A 430 -38.36 19.84 11.48
C TRP A 430 -39.49 18.99 12.06
N LEU A 431 -40.22 19.53 13.05
CA LEU A 431 -41.37 18.85 13.66
C LEU A 431 -42.43 18.47 12.62
N GLN A 432 -42.68 19.34 11.65
CA GLN A 432 -43.57 19.08 10.51
C GLN A 432 -43.02 17.93 9.64
N LYS A 433 -41.74 17.93 9.27
CA LYS A 433 -41.08 16.86 8.50
C LYS A 433 -41.24 15.51 9.20
N VAL A 434 -40.96 15.45 10.51
CA VAL A 434 -41.14 14.24 11.32
C VAL A 434 -42.60 13.79 11.33
N SER A 435 -43.56 14.72 11.53
CA SER A 435 -45.00 14.36 11.58
C SER A 435 -45.58 13.80 10.27
N LEU A 436 -44.94 14.09 9.13
CA LEU A 436 -45.39 13.63 7.80
C LEU A 436 -44.75 12.31 7.38
N THR A 437 -43.75 11.82 8.11
CA THR A 437 -43.00 10.61 7.73
C THR A 437 -43.67 9.39 8.37
N GLN A 438 -44.31 8.54 7.56
CA GLN A 438 -45.01 7.33 8.02
C GLN A 438 -44.15 6.06 7.98
N ASP A 439 -43.21 5.96 7.02
CA ASP A 439 -42.22 4.88 6.89
C ASP A 439 -40.85 5.48 6.61
N VAL A 440 -39.81 4.92 7.24
CA VAL A 440 -38.45 5.46 7.21
C VAL A 440 -37.52 4.46 6.51
N ASP A 441 -37.30 4.63 5.21
CA ASP A 441 -36.30 3.85 4.47
C ASP A 441 -34.85 4.19 4.91
N ASP A 442 -34.62 5.38 5.49
CA ASP A 442 -33.31 5.86 5.92
C ASP A 442 -33.42 6.73 7.20
N GLU A 443 -33.20 6.12 8.38
CA GLU A 443 -33.39 6.73 9.71
C GLU A 443 -32.60 8.03 9.94
N VAL A 444 -31.52 8.23 9.18
CA VAL A 444 -30.63 9.39 9.34
C VAL A 444 -31.31 10.70 8.92
N ASN A 445 -32.19 10.68 7.92
CA ASN A 445 -32.74 11.89 7.26
C ASN A 445 -33.77 12.67 8.13
N ILE A 446 -34.36 12.02 9.14
CA ILE A 446 -35.38 12.63 10.01
C ILE A 446 -34.83 13.20 11.32
N THR A 447 -33.55 12.95 11.63
CA THR A 447 -32.96 13.45 12.88
C THR A 447 -32.85 14.98 12.87
N TRP A 448 -32.97 15.60 14.05
CA TRP A 448 -32.79 17.05 14.23
C TRP A 448 -31.44 17.52 13.65
N SER A 449 -30.38 16.76 13.90
CA SER A 449 -29.04 17.04 13.40
C SER A 449 -28.96 17.00 11.88
N ALA A 450 -29.53 15.98 11.23
CA ALA A 450 -29.51 15.87 9.77
C ALA A 450 -30.32 16.98 9.10
N HIS A 451 -31.53 17.26 9.59
CA HIS A 451 -32.36 18.37 9.10
C HIS A 451 -31.64 19.72 9.17
N HIS A 452 -30.81 19.92 10.18
CA HIS A 452 -30.01 21.15 10.29
C HIS A 452 -28.70 21.13 9.53
N ALA A 453 -28.11 19.97 9.27
CA ALA A 453 -26.97 19.83 8.38
C ALA A 453 -27.36 20.09 6.91
N GLU A 454 -28.56 19.69 6.50
CA GLU A 454 -29.14 19.97 5.17
C GLU A 454 -29.39 21.47 4.95
N LYS A 455 -29.73 22.18 6.02
CA LYS A 455 -29.93 23.63 5.96
C LYS A 455 -28.57 24.33 5.93
N LYS A 456 -28.28 25.05 4.83
CA LYS A 456 -27.17 26.02 4.77
C LYS A 456 -27.39 27.12 5.82
N ARG A 457 -26.92 26.87 7.05
CA ARG A 457 -27.10 27.75 8.21
C ARG A 457 -25.93 28.74 8.40
N GLY A 458 -24.87 28.66 7.60
CA GLY A 458 -23.72 29.55 7.73
C GLY A 458 -22.86 29.64 6.48
N LEU A 459 -21.87 30.54 6.54
CA LEU A 459 -20.75 30.58 5.61
C LEU A 459 -20.00 29.24 5.66
N ALA A 460 -19.39 28.84 4.55
CA ALA A 460 -18.47 27.71 4.56
C ALA A 460 -17.39 28.00 5.61
N PHE A 461 -17.25 27.11 6.59
CA PHE A 461 -16.21 27.21 7.61
C PHE A 461 -15.09 26.25 7.25
N ASP A 462 -13.86 26.73 7.34
CA ASP A 462 -12.68 25.89 7.17
C ASP A 462 -12.33 25.21 8.49
N VAL A 463 -11.58 24.10 8.41
CA VAL A 463 -11.10 23.39 9.59
C VAL A 463 -10.20 24.32 10.42
N SER A 464 -10.57 24.57 11.68
CA SER A 464 -9.81 25.44 12.56
C SER A 464 -8.37 24.96 12.80
N ILE A 465 -7.42 25.89 12.77
CA ILE A 465 -6.04 25.58 13.16
C ILE A 465 -6.00 25.50 14.68
N THR A 466 -5.73 24.30 15.20
CA THR A 466 -5.64 24.06 16.65
C THR A 466 -4.21 23.82 17.09
N SER A 467 -3.83 24.39 18.22
CA SER A 467 -2.56 24.14 18.88
C SER A 467 -2.69 24.16 20.40
N LEU A 468 -1.89 23.34 21.07
CA LEU A 468 -1.79 23.26 22.52
C LEU A 468 -0.51 23.94 22.99
N PHE A 469 -0.62 24.71 24.06
CA PHE A 469 0.54 25.23 24.77
C PHE A 469 1.26 24.09 25.51
N PRO A 470 2.55 24.26 25.87
CA PRO A 470 3.20 23.33 26.78
C PRO A 470 2.39 23.14 28.07
N LEU A 471 2.29 21.92 28.59
CA LEU A 471 1.46 21.66 29.77
C LEU A 471 2.03 22.34 31.01
N LEU A 472 1.14 22.95 31.79
CA LEU A 472 1.47 23.45 33.13
C LEU A 472 1.28 22.31 34.14
N ARG A 473 2.16 22.25 35.14
CA ARG A 473 2.08 21.24 36.21
C ARG A 473 1.10 21.64 37.31
N ASP A 474 0.71 22.91 37.36
CA ASP A 474 -0.19 23.47 38.35
C ASP A 474 -1.64 23.01 38.11
N GLU A 475 -2.38 22.81 39.20
CA GLU A 475 -3.79 22.44 39.16
C GLU A 475 -4.65 23.54 38.53
N ALA A 476 -5.63 23.13 37.72
CA ALA A 476 -6.46 24.08 36.97
C ALA A 476 -7.41 24.90 37.86
N HIS A 477 -7.67 24.45 39.09
CA HIS A 477 -8.64 25.06 40.01
C HIS A 477 -8.03 26.11 40.95
N SER A 478 -6.74 26.42 40.85
CA SER A 478 -6.15 27.49 41.65
C SER A 478 -6.38 28.87 41.02
N ILE A 479 -6.58 29.90 41.85
CA ILE A 479 -6.72 31.30 41.39
C ILE A 479 -5.47 31.73 40.61
N ALA A 480 -4.30 31.31 41.09
CA ALA A 480 -3.01 31.62 40.49
C ALA A 480 -2.91 31.05 39.08
N THR A 481 -3.26 29.77 38.90
CA THR A 481 -3.23 29.08 37.60
C THR A 481 -4.21 29.70 36.62
N VAL A 482 -5.47 29.94 37.02
CA VAL A 482 -6.49 30.55 36.14
C VAL A 482 -6.03 31.93 35.68
N ARG A 483 -5.56 32.77 36.60
CA ARG A 483 -5.05 34.11 36.28
C ARG A 483 -3.84 34.05 35.36
N HIS A 484 -2.91 33.12 35.61
CA HIS A 484 -1.74 32.92 34.77
C HIS A 484 -2.12 32.50 33.35
N THR A 485 -3.01 31.52 33.21
CA THR A 485 -3.56 31.07 31.93
C THR A 485 -4.22 32.23 31.16
N MET A 486 -5.04 33.04 31.84
CA MET A 486 -5.65 34.23 31.21
C MET A 486 -4.60 35.21 30.70
N ASN A 487 -3.51 35.44 31.46
CA ASN A 487 -2.40 36.27 30.97
C ASN A 487 -1.75 35.67 29.73
N LYS A 488 -1.45 34.36 29.72
CA LYS A 488 -0.82 33.71 28.56
C LYS A 488 -1.69 33.72 27.31
N VAL A 489 -3.00 33.53 27.47
CA VAL A 489 -3.96 33.68 26.39
C VAL A 489 -3.98 35.11 25.86
N ARG A 490 -4.05 36.12 26.74
CA ARG A 490 -4.02 37.54 26.34
C ARG A 490 -2.75 37.87 25.56
N ASP A 491 -1.58 37.49 26.08
CA ASP A 491 -0.29 37.82 25.48
C ASP A 491 -0.13 37.14 24.11
N ALA A 492 -0.56 35.88 23.98
CA ALA A 492 -0.55 35.16 22.71
C ALA A 492 -1.53 35.75 21.69
N ILE A 493 -2.75 36.12 22.09
CA ILE A 493 -3.74 36.73 21.20
C ILE A 493 -3.28 38.12 20.76
N ALA A 494 -2.70 38.93 21.65
CA ALA A 494 -2.12 40.21 21.29
C ALA A 494 -0.98 40.08 20.27
N HIS A 495 -0.19 38.99 20.34
CA HIS A 495 0.86 38.69 19.37
C HIS A 495 0.31 38.19 18.02
N LEU A 496 -0.69 37.31 18.04
CA LEU A 496 -1.24 36.67 16.83
C LEU A 496 -2.23 37.55 16.08
N ASN A 497 -3.09 38.28 16.79
CA ASN A 497 -4.14 39.11 16.22
C ASN A 497 -4.31 40.40 17.03
N PRO A 498 -3.42 41.39 16.84
CA PRO A 498 -3.45 42.65 17.58
C PRO A 498 -4.83 43.33 17.54
N GLY A 499 -5.29 43.80 18.70
CA GLY A 499 -6.60 44.46 18.84
C GLY A 499 -7.78 43.50 19.11
N GLN A 500 -7.58 42.18 18.99
CA GLN A 500 -8.61 41.22 19.36
C GLN A 500 -8.78 41.13 20.88
N VAL A 501 -10.02 41.20 21.36
CA VAL A 501 -10.36 40.85 22.74
C VAL A 501 -10.16 39.34 22.93
N PRO A 502 -9.35 38.91 23.92
CA PRO A 502 -9.17 37.49 24.23
C PRO A 502 -10.48 36.80 24.61
N VAL A 503 -10.65 35.57 24.14
CA VAL A 503 -11.81 34.71 24.48
C VAL A 503 -11.29 33.41 25.06
N ILE A 504 -11.72 33.05 26.27
CA ILE A 504 -11.41 31.76 26.91
C ILE A 504 -12.69 31.01 27.24
N THR A 505 -12.73 29.73 26.91
CA THR A 505 -13.78 28.80 27.35
C THR A 505 -13.22 27.85 28.40
N ALA A 506 -14.05 27.46 29.37
CA ALA A 506 -13.65 26.52 30.40
C ALA A 506 -14.85 25.74 30.95
N ASP A 507 -14.57 24.64 31.65
CA ASP A 507 -15.55 23.88 32.40
C ASP A 507 -16.19 24.69 33.55
N GLN A 508 -17.19 24.14 34.24
CA GLN A 508 -17.93 24.88 35.26
C GLN A 508 -17.07 25.37 36.43
N PRO A 509 -16.23 24.53 37.06
CA PRO A 509 -15.36 24.99 38.14
C PRO A 509 -14.39 26.09 37.69
N ILE A 510 -13.70 25.92 36.56
CA ILE A 510 -12.70 26.88 36.08
C ILE A 510 -13.38 28.18 35.62
N TYR A 511 -14.52 28.09 34.92
CA TYR A 511 -15.32 29.25 34.51
C TYR A 511 -15.69 30.13 35.71
N SER A 512 -16.16 29.52 36.81
CA SER A 512 -16.53 30.25 38.03
C SER A 512 -15.35 31.03 38.62
N ILE A 513 -14.15 30.43 38.64
CA ILE A 513 -12.94 31.09 39.13
C ILE A 513 -12.50 32.19 38.16
N ALA A 514 -12.53 31.93 36.85
CA ALA A 514 -12.18 32.91 35.83
C ALA A 514 -13.08 34.15 35.88
N LYS A 515 -14.40 34.00 36.10
CA LYS A 515 -15.30 35.13 36.35
C LYS A 515 -14.97 35.88 37.64
N GLN A 516 -14.61 35.17 38.71
CA GLN A 516 -14.17 35.83 39.95
C GLN A 516 -12.84 36.58 39.78
N VAL A 517 -11.89 36.05 39.01
CA VAL A 517 -10.67 36.76 38.59
C VAL A 517 -11.05 38.02 37.82
N GLN A 518 -12.00 37.90 36.89
CA GLN A 518 -12.52 39.01 36.10
C GLN A 518 -13.05 40.17 36.96
N TRP A 519 -13.87 39.84 37.96
CA TRP A 519 -14.51 40.82 38.83
C TRP A 519 -13.56 41.40 39.89
N HIS A 520 -12.47 40.70 40.23
CA HIS A 520 -11.45 41.22 41.16
C HIS A 520 -10.47 42.19 40.51
N TRP A 521 -10.15 41.99 39.23
CA TRP A 521 -9.20 42.81 38.49
C TRP A 521 -9.80 43.32 37.18
N PRO A 522 -10.87 44.14 37.24
CA PRO A 522 -11.57 44.64 36.05
C PRO A 522 -10.67 45.49 35.15
N ASP A 523 -9.65 46.15 35.71
CA ASP A 523 -8.68 46.94 34.93
C ASP A 523 -7.86 46.07 33.96
N LEU A 524 -7.65 44.80 34.29
CA LEU A 524 -6.85 43.86 33.51
C LEU A 524 -7.71 42.89 32.70
N TYR A 525 -8.83 42.44 33.26
CA TYR A 525 -9.63 41.36 32.71
C TYR A 525 -11.10 41.71 32.50
N GLY A 526 -11.52 42.97 32.68
CA GLY A 526 -12.92 43.40 32.55
C GLY A 526 -13.66 42.83 31.34
N GLU A 527 -14.99 42.81 31.36
CA GLU A 527 -15.80 42.17 30.31
C GLU A 527 -15.60 42.80 28.91
N ASP A 528 -15.12 44.04 28.85
CA ASP A 528 -14.67 44.77 27.66
C ASP A 528 -13.25 44.37 27.19
N LYS A 529 -12.46 43.75 28.06
CA LYS A 529 -11.03 43.41 27.87
C LYS A 529 -10.76 41.92 27.75
N PHE A 530 -11.66 41.08 28.25
CA PHE A 530 -11.52 39.62 28.21
C PHE A 530 -12.89 38.96 28.23
N VAL A 531 -13.18 38.07 27.29
CA VAL A 531 -14.42 37.28 27.28
C VAL A 531 -14.17 35.92 27.92
N VAL A 532 -14.89 35.62 29.00
CA VAL A 532 -14.90 34.30 29.64
C VAL A 532 -16.22 33.62 29.28
N MET A 533 -16.12 32.52 28.55
CA MET A 533 -17.25 31.72 28.09
C MET A 533 -17.39 30.44 28.91
N PHE A 534 -18.62 30.08 29.20
CA PHE A 534 -18.91 28.80 29.82
C PHE A 534 -18.85 27.70 28.76
N GLY A 535 -18.25 26.54 29.08
CA GLY A 535 -18.10 25.44 28.13
C GLY A 535 -19.44 25.00 27.54
N GLY A 536 -19.50 24.85 26.21
CA GLY A 536 -20.76 24.59 25.49
C GLY A 536 -21.53 23.37 25.98
N LEU A 537 -20.81 22.27 26.28
CA LEU A 537 -21.41 21.06 26.87
C LEU A 537 -22.07 21.36 28.23
N HIS A 538 -21.41 22.16 29.07
CA HIS A 538 -21.94 22.50 30.39
C HIS A 538 -23.08 23.52 30.33
N ILE A 539 -23.08 24.42 29.34
CA ILE A 539 -24.24 25.26 29.03
C ILE A 539 -25.45 24.37 28.71
N GLU A 540 -25.27 23.39 27.83
CA GLU A 540 -26.34 22.46 27.46
C GLU A 540 -26.80 21.62 28.66
N MET A 541 -25.88 21.09 29.46
CA MET A 541 -26.21 20.36 30.69
C MET A 541 -27.01 21.23 31.68
N ALA A 542 -26.62 22.49 31.86
CA ALA A 542 -27.31 23.43 32.74
C ALA A 542 -28.73 23.73 32.23
N ALA A 543 -28.89 23.90 30.91
CA ALA A 543 -30.19 24.08 30.27
C ALA A 543 -31.09 22.86 30.48
N PHE A 544 -30.59 21.64 30.24
CA PHE A 544 -31.37 20.42 30.45
C PHE A 544 -31.74 20.20 31.91
N ARG A 545 -30.84 20.45 32.87
CA ARG A 545 -31.18 20.37 34.30
C ARG A 545 -32.28 21.37 34.70
N SER A 546 -32.26 22.56 34.12
CA SER A 546 -33.30 23.57 34.33
C SER A 546 -34.65 23.10 33.77
N LEU A 547 -34.65 22.55 32.55
CA LEU A 547 -35.84 21.91 31.95
C LEU A 547 -36.33 20.73 32.78
N GLY A 548 -35.42 19.90 33.28
CA GLY A 548 -35.75 18.77 34.15
C GLY A 548 -36.42 19.22 35.44
N THR A 549 -35.98 20.34 36.03
CA THR A 549 -36.66 20.92 37.21
C THR A 549 -38.08 21.38 36.88
N LEU A 550 -38.30 21.97 35.70
CA LEU A 550 -39.64 22.37 35.25
C LEU A 550 -40.56 21.16 34.96
N LEU A 551 -39.98 20.07 34.47
CA LEU A 551 -40.71 18.85 34.15
C LEU A 551 -40.86 17.91 35.35
N GLN A 552 -40.21 18.21 36.47
CA GLN A 552 -40.33 17.42 37.67
C GLN A 552 -41.79 17.41 38.14
N SER A 553 -42.31 16.23 38.44
CA SER A 553 -43.70 16.02 38.86
C SER A 553 -44.78 16.43 37.84
N SER A 554 -44.41 16.69 36.57
CA SER A 554 -45.38 16.96 35.50
C SER A 554 -46.06 15.71 34.93
N GLY A 555 -45.60 14.53 35.35
CA GLY A 555 -45.97 13.24 34.75
C GLY A 555 -45.11 12.85 33.54
N TRP A 556 -44.17 13.69 33.10
CA TRP A 556 -43.31 13.42 31.93
C TRP A 556 -42.56 12.09 32.01
N THR A 557 -41.90 11.80 33.13
CA THR A 557 -41.17 10.53 33.30
C THR A 557 -42.12 9.33 33.36
N GLY A 558 -43.31 9.50 33.95
CA GLY A 558 -44.37 8.49 33.94
C GLY A 558 -44.84 8.16 32.53
N ALA A 559 -45.09 9.18 31.70
CA ALA A 559 -45.49 9.02 30.30
C ALA A 559 -44.42 8.26 29.48
N LEU A 560 -43.13 8.55 29.69
CA LEU A 560 -42.03 7.83 29.03
C LEU A 560 -41.96 6.35 29.44
N VAL A 561 -42.27 6.05 30.71
CA VAL A 561 -42.28 4.69 31.25
C VAL A 561 -43.48 3.89 30.74
N GLU A 562 -44.68 4.49 30.78
CA GLU A 562 -45.91 3.87 30.29
C GLU A 562 -45.86 3.62 28.78
N ALA A 563 -45.25 4.52 28.01
CA ALA A 563 -45.01 4.35 26.59
C ALA A 563 -43.87 3.36 26.26
N VAL A 564 -43.25 2.74 27.27
CA VAL A 564 -42.15 1.75 27.12
C VAL A 564 -40.93 2.34 26.40
N VAL A 565 -40.75 3.66 26.44
CA VAL A 565 -39.61 4.36 25.82
C VAL A 565 -38.36 4.24 26.70
N ALA A 566 -38.53 4.26 28.03
CA ALA A 566 -37.45 4.13 28.99
C ALA A 566 -37.90 3.42 30.27
N SER A 567 -36.98 2.73 30.95
CA SER A 567 -37.24 2.24 32.31
C SER A 567 -37.35 3.42 33.30
N SER A 568 -38.03 3.23 34.42
CA SER A 568 -38.20 4.29 35.46
C SER A 568 -36.88 4.95 35.85
N GLY A 569 -35.84 4.18 36.17
CA GLY A 569 -34.54 4.75 36.52
C GLY A 569 -33.86 5.50 35.36
N THR A 570 -34.10 5.09 34.11
CA THR A 570 -33.57 5.80 32.93
C THR A 570 -34.35 7.09 32.68
N ALA A 571 -35.67 7.06 32.80
CA ALA A 571 -36.54 8.23 32.65
C ALA A 571 -36.20 9.32 33.68
N ASP A 572 -36.01 8.93 34.95
CA ASP A 572 -35.61 9.86 36.01
C ASP A 572 -34.21 10.45 35.77
N SER A 573 -33.31 9.70 35.12
CA SER A 573 -31.97 10.20 34.77
C SER A 573 -32.00 11.37 33.76
N PHE A 574 -33.08 11.53 33.00
CA PHE A 574 -33.26 12.64 32.06
C PHE A 574 -33.55 13.96 32.78
N LEU A 575 -34.24 13.93 33.93
CA LEU A 575 -34.49 15.13 34.75
C LEU A 575 -33.18 15.78 35.26
N SER A 576 -32.17 14.96 35.57
CA SER A 576 -30.86 15.42 36.04
C SER A 576 -29.84 15.62 34.92
N ALA A 577 -30.21 15.33 33.67
CA ALA A 577 -29.35 15.30 32.50
C ALA A 577 -28.08 14.45 32.70
N SER A 578 -28.23 13.27 33.34
CA SER A 578 -27.09 12.38 33.66
C SER A 578 -26.36 11.88 32.41
N SER A 579 -27.06 11.84 31.27
CA SER A 579 -26.50 11.59 29.94
C SER A 579 -27.05 12.63 28.98
N VAL A 580 -26.19 13.56 28.54
CA VAL A 580 -26.59 14.67 27.64
C VAL A 580 -27.22 14.13 26.36
N THR A 581 -26.57 13.15 25.72
CA THR A 581 -27.05 12.55 24.47
C THR A 581 -28.44 11.95 24.62
N ARG A 582 -28.67 11.13 25.66
CA ARG A 582 -29.98 10.50 25.87
C ARG A 582 -31.04 11.52 26.25
N THR A 583 -30.70 12.48 27.11
CA THR A 583 -31.61 13.56 27.54
C THR A 583 -32.04 14.43 26.37
N ARG A 584 -31.09 14.84 25.51
CA ARG A 584 -31.36 15.58 24.26
C ARG A 584 -32.34 14.83 23.38
N HIS A 585 -32.07 13.55 23.14
CA HIS A 585 -32.93 12.71 22.30
C HIS A 585 -34.36 12.61 22.87
N MET A 586 -34.51 12.47 24.19
CA MET A 586 -35.83 12.38 24.82
C MET A 586 -36.61 13.69 24.78
N HIS A 587 -35.94 14.84 24.87
CA HIS A 587 -36.58 16.13 24.62
C HIS A 587 -37.02 16.28 23.16
N GLN A 588 -36.24 15.78 22.20
CA GLN A 588 -36.62 15.74 20.78
C GLN A 588 -37.87 14.87 20.56
N VAL A 589 -37.91 13.64 21.10
CA VAL A 589 -39.08 12.76 21.05
C VAL A 589 -40.30 13.44 21.67
N THR A 590 -40.15 14.00 22.86
CA THR A 590 -41.23 14.70 23.57
C THR A 590 -41.77 15.88 22.75
N ALA A 591 -40.89 16.67 22.13
CA ALA A 591 -41.29 17.79 21.27
C ALA A 591 -42.09 17.31 20.05
N CYS A 592 -41.69 16.21 19.41
CA CYS A 592 -42.42 15.60 18.30
C CYS A 592 -43.82 15.12 18.75
N CYS A 593 -43.92 14.39 19.86
CA CYS A 593 -45.20 13.92 20.39
C CYS A 593 -46.14 15.08 20.73
N LEU A 594 -45.67 16.10 21.44
CA LEU A 594 -46.47 17.27 21.79
C LEU A 594 -46.92 18.05 20.55
N TYR A 595 -46.09 18.11 19.51
CA TYR A 595 -46.45 18.75 18.25
C TYR A 595 -47.56 18.00 17.51
N MET A 596 -47.52 16.66 17.48
CA MET A 596 -48.59 15.83 16.90
C MET A 596 -49.89 15.97 17.69
N LEU A 597 -49.85 15.87 19.02
CA LEU A 597 -51.01 16.07 19.88
C LEU A 597 -51.63 17.47 19.70
N ARG A 598 -50.80 18.49 19.56
CA ARG A 598 -51.27 19.86 19.28
C ARG A 598 -51.95 20.01 17.92
N LYS A 599 -51.61 19.19 16.92
CA LYS A 599 -52.28 19.19 15.62
C LYS A 599 -53.62 18.47 15.66
N GLU A 600 -53.76 17.50 16.55
CA GLU A 600 -54.99 16.71 16.73
C GLU A 600 -56.01 17.43 17.62
N ALA A 601 -55.56 18.26 18.56
CA ALA A 601 -56.37 19.14 19.41
C ALA A 601 -56.84 20.39 18.67
#